data_AF-A0A1S8CP80-F1
#
_entry.id   AF-A0A1S8CP80-F1
#
_cell.length_a   1.000
_cell.length_b   1.000
_cell.length_c   1.000
_cell.angle_alpha   90.00
_cell.angle_beta   90.00
_cell.angle_gamma   90.00
#
_symmetry.space_group_name_H-M   'P 1'
#
loop_
_entity.id
_entity.type
_entity.pdbx_description
1 polymer ?
#
loop_
_entity_poly.entity_id
_entity_poly.type
_entity_poly.pdbx_seq_one_letter_code
_entity_poly.pdbx_strand_id
1 'polypeptide(L)'
;MKAIFTKGTIEDSQINLLKDHLVRNLVNSISLDFLKERLNVIYSFEKNYLSLIKEFKEEIKFAGALQEDLRKERAKFFSEVLDDVSATLKKSQVDDSIAALWLKELVDSYTKSLNVSEGLLDEGSMDSLSKLMQLGQDEKDSIQEKV
;
A
#
# COMPACT_ATOMS: atom_id res chain seq x y z
N MET A 1 36.08 -76.55 17.67
CA MET A 1 35.17 -75.59 17.01
C MET A 1 34.66 -74.62 18.06
N LYS A 2 35.28 -73.43 18.16
CA LYS A 2 34.76 -72.28 18.93
C LYS A 2 35.16 -71.04 18.12
N ALA A 3 34.17 -70.38 17.54
CA ALA A 3 34.36 -69.14 16.81
C ALA A 3 34.83 -68.07 17.79
N ILE A 4 36.06 -67.60 17.62
CA ILE A 4 36.59 -66.45 18.34
C ILE A 4 36.06 -65.23 17.58
N PHE A 5 34.96 -64.66 18.06
CA PHE A 5 34.55 -63.31 17.68
C PHE A 5 35.59 -62.34 18.24
N THR A 6 36.53 -61.90 17.41
CA THR A 6 37.36 -60.74 17.69
C THR A 6 36.47 -59.51 17.63
N LYS A 7 36.06 -59.01 18.82
CA LYS A 7 35.57 -57.64 18.99
C LYS A 7 36.69 -56.71 18.53
N GLY A 8 36.60 -56.22 17.30
CA GLY A 8 37.45 -55.14 16.83
C GLY A 8 37.18 -53.91 17.70
N THR A 9 38.14 -53.55 18.54
CA THR A 9 38.20 -52.25 19.20
C THR A 9 38.28 -51.20 18.11
N ILE A 10 37.16 -50.53 17.83
CA ILE A 10 37.16 -49.29 17.06
C ILE A 10 38.10 -48.35 17.82
N GLU A 11 39.21 -47.97 17.20
CA GLU A 11 40.17 -47.07 17.84
C GLU A 11 39.46 -45.76 18.19
N ASP A 12 39.64 -45.28 19.42
CA ASP A 12 38.99 -44.07 19.94
C ASP A 12 39.21 -42.84 19.03
N SER A 13 40.29 -42.84 18.25
CA SER A 13 40.59 -41.86 17.21
C SER A 13 39.54 -41.82 16.09
N GLN A 14 39.06 -42.97 15.63
CA GLN A 14 38.03 -43.09 14.60
C GLN A 14 36.65 -42.68 15.13
N ILE A 15 36.36 -43.01 16.39
CA ILE A 15 35.13 -42.56 17.07
C ILE A 15 35.14 -41.04 17.22
N ASN A 16 36.27 -40.45 17.61
CA ASN A 16 36.38 -38.99 17.77
C ASN A 16 36.30 -38.26 16.43
N LEU A 17 36.92 -38.78 15.35
CA LEU A 17 36.75 -38.24 14.00
C LEU A 17 35.30 -38.28 13.52
N LEU A 18 34.58 -39.38 13.81
CA LEU A 18 33.18 -39.51 13.44
C LEU A 18 32.30 -38.53 14.24
N LYS A 19 32.57 -38.38 15.54
CA LYS A 19 31.89 -37.40 16.40
C LYS A 19 32.09 -35.98 15.89
N ASP A 20 33.33 -35.60 15.59
CA ASP A 20 33.64 -34.26 15.09
C ASP A 20 32.95 -33.97 13.76
N HIS A 21 32.91 -34.96 12.86
CA HIS A 21 32.20 -34.84 11.59
C HIS A 21 30.68 -34.69 11.77
N LEU A 22 30.08 -35.49 12.68
CA LEU A 22 28.65 -35.41 12.99
C LEU A 22 28.28 -34.08 13.66
N VAL A 23 29.08 -33.62 14.63
CA VAL A 23 28.90 -32.32 15.28
C VAL A 23 28.99 -31.19 14.26
N ARG A 24 29.98 -31.23 13.38
CA ARG A 24 30.17 -30.20 12.35
C ARG A 24 29.02 -30.18 11.34
N ASN A 25 28.53 -31.34 10.91
CA ASN A 25 27.35 -31.41 10.04
C ASN A 25 26.06 -30.96 10.73
N LEU A 26 25.86 -31.30 12.00
CA LEU A 26 24.70 -30.87 12.77
C LEU A 26 24.71 -29.35 12.98
N VAL A 27 25.86 -28.77 13.32
CA VAL A 27 26.02 -27.31 13.45
C VAL A 27 25.76 -26.63 12.10
N ASN A 28 26.29 -27.18 11.01
CA ASN A 28 26.05 -26.66 9.67
C ASN A 28 24.56 -26.72 9.31
N SER A 29 23.86 -27.84 9.56
CA SER A 29 22.43 -27.95 9.24
C SER A 29 21.59 -26.98 10.09
N ILE A 30 21.87 -26.87 11.39
CA ILE A 30 21.19 -25.91 12.28
C ILE A 30 21.42 -24.47 11.80
N SER A 31 22.64 -24.13 11.38
CA SER A 31 22.96 -22.79 10.86
C SER A 31 22.25 -22.48 9.54
N LEU A 32 22.06 -23.51 8.69
CA LEU A 32 21.46 -23.37 7.37
C LEU A 32 19.93 -23.26 7.49
N ASP A 33 19.31 -24.01 8.40
CA ASP A 33 17.89 -23.90 8.70
C ASP A 33 17.59 -22.54 9.37
N PHE A 34 18.45 -22.07 10.27
CA PHE A 34 18.34 -20.73 10.84
C PHE A 34 18.45 -19.63 9.77
N LEU A 35 19.37 -19.77 8.82
CA LEU A 35 19.53 -18.80 7.73
C LEU A 35 18.34 -18.81 6.78
N LYS A 36 17.78 -19.98 6.47
CA LYS A 36 16.55 -20.12 5.68
C LYS A 36 15.35 -19.45 6.36
N GLU A 37 15.21 -19.62 7.67
CA GLU A 37 14.11 -19.03 8.42
C GLU A 37 14.20 -17.49 8.38
N ARG A 38 15.39 -16.94 8.65
CA ARG A 38 15.62 -15.48 8.52
C ARG A 38 15.38 -14.97 7.11
N LEU A 39 15.83 -15.71 6.10
CA LEU A 39 15.60 -15.34 4.70
C LEU A 39 14.11 -15.36 4.37
N ASN A 40 13.35 -16.33 4.88
CA ASN A 40 11.92 -16.43 4.68
C ASN A 40 11.16 -15.27 5.34
N VAL A 41 11.59 -14.84 6.54
CA VAL A 41 11.03 -13.65 7.21
C VAL A 41 11.30 -12.40 6.37
N ILE A 42 12.53 -12.20 5.88
CA ILE A 42 12.87 -11.02 5.07
C ILE A 42 12.12 -11.04 3.74
N TYR A 43 12.07 -12.21 3.08
CA TYR A 43 11.38 -12.36 1.80
C TYR A 43 9.87 -12.16 1.92
N SER A 44 9.24 -12.68 2.99
CA SER A 44 7.81 -12.47 3.23
C SER A 44 7.50 -11.00 3.51
N PHE A 45 8.33 -10.32 4.30
CA PHE A 45 8.23 -8.88 4.51
C PHE A 45 8.34 -8.09 3.21
N GLU A 46 9.40 -8.32 2.42
CA GLU A 46 9.60 -7.59 1.16
C GLU A 46 8.44 -7.82 0.18
N LYS A 47 7.97 -9.06 0.08
CA LYS A 47 6.84 -9.44 -0.78
C LYS A 47 5.54 -8.72 -0.37
N ASN A 48 5.26 -8.65 0.93
CA ASN A 48 4.07 -7.98 1.45
C ASN A 48 4.15 -6.46 1.23
N TYR A 49 5.30 -5.85 1.52
CA TYR A 49 5.51 -4.42 1.31
C TYR A 49 5.34 -4.03 -0.17
N LEU A 50 5.86 -4.86 -1.09
CA LEU A 50 5.64 -4.70 -2.53
C LEU A 50 4.18 -4.84 -2.93
N SER A 51 3.44 -5.75 -2.28
CA SER A 51 1.99 -5.91 -2.51
C SER A 51 1.22 -4.67 -2.06
N LEU A 52 1.55 -4.15 -0.87
CA LEU A 52 0.95 -2.95 -0.30
C LEU A 52 1.20 -1.74 -1.20
N ILE A 53 2.45 -1.52 -1.64
CA ILE A 53 2.79 -0.46 -2.59
C ILE A 53 2.00 -0.60 -3.90
N LYS A 54 1.83 -1.83 -4.40
CA LYS A 54 1.12 -2.07 -5.66
C LYS A 54 -0.37 -1.77 -5.55
N GLU A 55 -0.99 -2.12 -4.43
CA GLU A 55 -2.42 -1.89 -4.16
C GLU A 55 -2.71 -0.39 -4.05
N PHE A 56 -1.96 0.32 -3.20
CA PHE A 56 -2.17 1.75 -2.98
C PHE A 56 -1.71 2.62 -4.14
N LYS A 57 -0.79 2.15 -5.00
CA LYS A 57 -0.41 2.89 -6.21
C LYS A 57 -1.60 3.12 -7.14
N GLU A 58 -2.48 2.14 -7.29
CA GLU A 58 -3.67 2.29 -8.13
C GLU A 58 -4.72 3.18 -7.45
N GLU A 59 -4.84 3.11 -6.12
CA GLU A 59 -5.72 3.99 -5.34
C GLU A 59 -5.27 5.47 -5.40
N ILE A 60 -3.96 5.72 -5.27
CA ILE A 60 -3.37 7.06 -5.39
C ILE A 60 -3.56 7.62 -6.81
N LYS A 61 -3.35 6.79 -7.85
CA LYS A 61 -3.63 7.20 -9.24
C LYS A 61 -5.10 7.50 -9.46
N PHE A 62 -5.99 6.69 -8.88
CA PHE A 62 -7.43 6.89 -8.98
C PHE A 62 -7.84 8.22 -8.33
N ALA A 63 -7.37 8.51 -7.12
CA ALA A 63 -7.59 9.79 -6.45
C ALA A 63 -7.06 10.96 -7.29
N GLY A 64 -5.84 10.84 -7.85
CA GLY A 64 -5.26 11.86 -8.71
C GLY A 64 -6.04 12.09 -10.01
N ALA A 65 -6.53 11.03 -10.65
CA ALA A 65 -7.37 11.14 -11.84
C ALA A 65 -8.71 11.83 -11.52
N LEU A 66 -9.33 11.48 -10.39
CA LEU A 66 -10.60 12.07 -9.98
C LEU A 66 -10.44 13.56 -9.61
N GLN A 67 -9.35 13.94 -8.94
CA GLN A 67 -9.01 15.35 -8.69
C GLN A 67 -8.79 16.13 -9.99
N GLU A 68 -8.12 15.53 -10.98
CA GLU A 68 -7.92 16.16 -12.29
C GLU A 68 -9.24 16.38 -13.04
N ASP A 69 -10.14 15.39 -13.02
CA ASP A 69 -11.47 15.49 -13.61
C ASP A 69 -12.31 16.58 -12.93
N LEU A 70 -12.24 16.67 -11.59
CA LEU A 70 -12.91 17.72 -10.81
C LEU A 70 -12.41 19.11 -11.22
N ARG A 71 -11.10 19.25 -11.45
CA ARG A 71 -10.48 20.49 -11.91
C ARG A 71 -10.89 20.84 -13.35
N LYS A 72 -11.01 19.85 -14.24
CA LYS A 72 -11.52 20.04 -15.61
C LYS A 72 -12.99 20.44 -15.63
N GLU A 73 -13.82 19.79 -14.82
CA GLU A 73 -15.23 20.10 -14.70
C GLU A 73 -15.43 21.54 -14.20
N ARG A 74 -14.67 21.93 -13.17
CA ARG A 74 -14.65 23.30 -12.65
C ARG A 74 -14.26 24.31 -13.74
N ALA A 75 -13.21 24.04 -14.51
CA ALA A 75 -12.80 24.92 -15.60
C ALA A 75 -13.90 25.07 -16.66
N LYS A 76 -14.50 23.95 -17.09
CA LYS A 76 -15.58 23.93 -18.07
C LYS A 76 -16.84 24.66 -17.60
N PHE A 77 -17.19 24.51 -16.32
CA PHE A 77 -18.33 25.22 -15.74
C PHE A 77 -18.17 26.73 -15.82
N PHE A 78 -17.00 27.26 -15.45
CA PHE A 78 -16.74 28.71 -15.47
C PHE A 78 -16.51 29.28 -16.87
N SER A 79 -16.00 28.49 -17.82
CA SER A 79 -15.67 28.97 -19.17
C SER A 79 -16.76 28.77 -20.22
N GLU A 80 -17.61 27.76 -20.07
CA GLU A 80 -18.61 27.40 -21.08
C GLU A 80 -20.03 27.51 -20.51
N VAL A 81 -20.31 26.78 -19.43
CA VAL A 81 -21.68 26.65 -18.91
C VAL A 81 -22.21 27.98 -18.37
N LEU A 82 -21.38 28.75 -17.67
CA LEU A 82 -21.78 30.05 -17.15
C LEU A 82 -22.10 31.06 -18.26
N ASP A 83 -21.30 31.06 -19.33
CA ASP A 83 -21.49 31.92 -20.49
C ASP A 83 -22.75 31.53 -21.28
N ASP A 84 -23.00 30.23 -21.44
CA ASP A 84 -24.22 29.71 -22.09
C ASP A 84 -25.49 30.06 -21.31
N VAL A 85 -25.45 29.92 -19.98
CA VAL A 85 -26.58 30.28 -19.10
C VAL A 85 -26.83 31.79 -19.13
N SER A 86 -25.76 32.60 -19.08
CA SER A 86 -25.84 34.06 -19.21
C SER A 86 -26.42 34.49 -20.57
N ALA A 87 -25.98 33.86 -21.66
CA ALA A 87 -26.50 34.10 -23.00
C ALA A 87 -27.98 33.70 -23.12
N THR A 88 -28.37 32.59 -22.48
CA THR A 88 -29.76 32.11 -22.47
C THR A 88 -30.67 33.05 -21.67
N LEU A 89 -30.23 33.55 -20.53
CA LEU A 89 -30.96 34.53 -19.72
C LEU A 89 -31.19 35.84 -20.47
N LYS A 90 -30.15 36.33 -21.17
CA LYS A 90 -30.25 37.52 -22.04
C LYS A 90 -31.23 37.30 -23.19
N LYS A 91 -31.19 36.12 -23.84
CA LYS A 91 -32.10 35.79 -24.95
C LYS A 91 -33.56 35.70 -24.51
N SER A 92 -33.79 35.25 -23.27
CA SER A 92 -35.13 35.16 -22.66
C SER A 92 -35.65 36.49 -22.10
N GLN A 93 -34.91 37.60 -22.28
CA GLN A 93 -35.27 38.93 -21.77
C GLN A 93 -35.55 38.95 -20.26
N VAL A 94 -34.82 38.14 -19.50
CA VAL A 94 -34.87 38.20 -18.03
C VAL A 94 -34.26 39.52 -17.59
N ASP A 95 -34.88 40.18 -16.62
CA ASP A 95 -34.37 41.42 -16.03
C ASP A 95 -32.94 41.20 -15.51
N ASP A 96 -32.05 42.16 -15.80
CA ASP A 96 -30.62 42.03 -15.49
C ASP A 96 -30.37 41.82 -13.99
N SER A 97 -31.23 42.35 -13.11
CA SER A 97 -31.11 42.15 -11.66
C SER A 97 -31.45 40.72 -11.24
N ILE A 98 -32.47 40.11 -11.86
CA ILE A 98 -32.90 38.74 -11.59
C ILE A 98 -31.91 37.74 -12.20
N ALA A 99 -31.42 38.02 -13.40
CA ALA A 99 -30.39 37.20 -14.06
C ALA A 99 -29.10 37.16 -13.23
N ALA A 100 -28.67 38.30 -12.68
CA ALA A 100 -27.51 38.36 -11.79
C ALA A 100 -27.71 37.57 -10.48
N LEU A 101 -28.92 37.62 -9.90
CA LEU A 101 -29.26 36.86 -8.70
C LEU A 101 -29.21 35.34 -8.95
N TRP A 102 -29.83 34.88 -10.03
CA TRP A 102 -29.85 33.45 -10.37
C TRP A 102 -28.48 32.91 -10.77
N LEU A 103 -27.67 33.70 -11.49
CA LEU A 103 -26.28 33.34 -11.79
C LEU A 103 -25.46 33.21 -10.51
N LYS A 104 -25.64 34.12 -9.55
CA LYS A 104 -24.97 34.03 -8.25
C LYS A 104 -25.38 32.78 -7.48
N GLU A 105 -26.68 32.50 -7.38
CA GLU A 105 -27.19 31.29 -6.70
C GLU A 105 -26.70 30.00 -7.38
N LEU A 106 -26.61 29.99 -8.71
CA LEU A 106 -26.08 28.87 -9.48
C LEU A 106 -24.60 28.64 -9.19
N VAL A 107 -23.79 29.71 -9.20
CA VAL A 107 -22.35 29.63 -8.86
C VAL A 107 -22.16 29.18 -7.43
N ASP A 108 -22.92 29.72 -6.48
CA ASP A 108 -22.82 29.38 -5.06
C ASP A 108 -23.20 27.92 -4.81
N SER A 109 -24.29 27.45 -5.43
CA SER A 109 -24.75 26.06 -5.34
C SER A 109 -23.74 25.08 -5.96
N TYR A 110 -23.26 25.38 -7.17
CA TYR A 110 -22.29 24.54 -7.85
C TYR A 110 -20.95 24.49 -7.11
N THR A 111 -20.45 25.64 -6.65
CA THR A 111 -19.22 25.71 -5.83
C THR A 111 -19.37 24.91 -4.54
N LYS A 112 -20.54 24.96 -3.89
CA LYS A 112 -20.80 24.17 -2.68
C LYS A 112 -20.79 22.66 -2.97
N SER A 113 -21.44 22.22 -4.05
CA SER A 113 -21.43 20.81 -4.45
C SER A 113 -20.01 20.33 -4.77
N LEU A 114 -19.23 21.15 -5.46
CA LEU A 114 -17.87 20.83 -5.89
C LEU A 114 -16.91 20.77 -4.70
N ASN A 115 -17.04 21.69 -3.74
CA ASN A 115 -16.29 21.66 -2.48
C ASN A 115 -16.63 20.43 -1.63
N VAL A 116 -17.87 19.94 -1.63
CA VAL A 116 -18.24 18.70 -0.94
C VAL A 116 -17.55 17.51 -1.60
N SER A 117 -17.57 17.43 -2.94
CA SER A 117 -16.86 16.38 -3.68
C SER A 117 -15.34 16.43 -3.47
N GLU A 118 -14.74 17.62 -3.42
CA GLU A 118 -13.31 17.82 -3.11
C GLU A 118 -12.99 17.36 -1.67
N GLY A 119 -13.80 17.75 -0.69
CA GLY A 119 -13.61 17.34 0.71
C GLY A 119 -13.69 15.82 0.92
N LEU A 120 -14.62 15.13 0.24
CA LEU A 120 -14.74 13.67 0.30
C LEU A 120 -13.52 12.96 -0.31
N LEU A 121 -12.96 13.54 -1.38
CA LEU A 121 -11.75 13.04 -2.04
C LEU A 121 -10.51 13.18 -1.16
N ASP A 122 -10.37 14.33 -0.51
CA ASP A 122 -9.26 14.61 0.40
C ASP A 122 -9.33 13.73 1.64
N GLU A 123 -10.52 13.56 2.23
CA GLU A 123 -10.75 12.66 3.38
C GLU A 123 -10.42 11.20 3.01
N GLY A 124 -10.95 10.70 1.89
CA GLY A 124 -10.66 9.35 1.42
C GLY A 124 -9.18 9.11 1.13
N SER A 125 -8.50 10.09 0.53
CA SER A 125 -7.06 10.00 0.24
C SER A 125 -6.22 10.01 1.52
N MET A 126 -6.60 10.85 2.50
CA MET A 126 -5.92 10.94 3.79
C MET A 126 -6.14 9.68 4.64
N ASP A 127 -7.33 9.08 4.58
CA ASP A 127 -7.65 7.81 5.23
C ASP A 127 -6.85 6.66 4.64
N SER A 128 -6.74 6.57 3.30
CA SER A 128 -5.94 5.53 2.64
C SER A 128 -4.44 5.69 2.95
N LEU A 129 -3.93 6.92 2.99
CA LEU A 129 -2.55 7.19 3.45
C LEU A 129 -2.34 6.83 4.93
N SER A 130 -3.31 7.12 5.79
CA SER A 130 -3.23 6.80 7.22
C SER A 130 -3.24 5.28 7.45
N LYS A 131 -4.09 4.54 6.72
CA LYS A 131 -4.11 3.07 6.73
C LYS A 131 -2.79 2.48 6.23
N LEU A 132 -2.21 3.03 5.17
CA LEU A 132 -0.87 2.64 4.69
C LEU A 132 0.18 2.75 5.79
N MET A 133 0.23 3.90 6.45
CA MET A 133 1.20 4.15 7.51
C MET A 133 1.00 3.19 8.67
N GLN A 134 -0.25 2.98 9.11
CA GLN A 134 -0.57 2.07 10.19
C GLN A 134 -0.19 0.63 9.87
N LEU A 135 -0.55 0.13 8.68
CA LEU A 135 -0.19 -1.22 8.24
C LEU A 135 1.33 -1.43 8.15
N GLY A 136 2.07 -0.42 7.68
CA GLY A 136 3.54 -0.45 7.69
C GLY A 136 4.14 -0.46 9.09
N GLN A 137 3.50 0.23 10.05
CA GLN A 137 3.89 0.25 11.46
C GLN A 137 3.65 -1.12 12.11
N ASP A 138 2.44 -1.68 11.95
CA ASP A 138 2.04 -2.97 12.51
C ASP A 138 2.93 -4.12 11.99
N GLU A 139 3.30 -4.07 10.70
CA GLU A 139 4.19 -5.06 10.11
C GLU A 139 5.62 -4.97 10.67
N LYS A 140 6.14 -3.75 10.86
CA LYS A 140 7.45 -3.52 11.49
C LYS A 140 7.48 -4.05 12.93
N ASP A 141 6.41 -3.82 13.69
CA ASP A 141 6.30 -4.27 15.08
C ASP A 141 6.19 -5.80 15.17
N SER A 142 5.47 -6.44 14.24
CA SER A 142 5.36 -7.91 14.14
C SER A 142 6.69 -8.63 13.86
N ILE A 143 7.64 -7.93 13.22
CA ILE A 143 8.98 -8.45 12.93
C ILE A 143 9.88 -8.30 14.16
N GLN A 144 9.72 -7.22 14.94
CA GLN A 144 10.47 -7.02 16.19
C GLN A 144 10.11 -8.06 17.26
N GLU A 145 8.87 -8.57 17.29
CA GLU A 145 8.47 -9.65 18.20
C GLU A 145 8.96 -11.05 17.78
N LYS A 146 9.34 -11.24 16.51
CA LYS A 146 9.77 -12.54 15.97
C LYS A 146 11.28 -12.74 15.90
N VAL A 147 12.07 -11.69 16.16
CA VAL A 147 13.55 -11.70 16.20
C VAL A 147 14.03 -11.83 17.64
#